data_AF-A0A2M9ENB9-F1
#
_entry.id   AF-A0A2M9ENB9-F1
#
_cell.length_a   1.000
_cell.length_b   1.000
_cell.length_c   1.000
_cell.angle_alpha   90.00
_cell.angle_beta   90.00
_cell.angle_gamma   90.00
#
_symmetry.space_group_name_H-M   'P 1'
#
loop_
_entity.id
_entity.type
_entity.pdbx_description
1 polymer ?
#
loop_
_entity_poly.entity_id
_entity_poly.type
_entity_poly.pdbx_seq_one_letter_code
_entity_poly.pdbx_strand_id
1 'polypeptide(L)'
;MGAWVCFECRIAVRRNTQYRGQVPCPECGKRCAYLGYKIPVPPKSKPRLWQQLQVQLARERAEAHQQAVLDNTRLRHELEREIARIERLPTNPGRRSLLRQLQNRLSYL
;
A
#
# COMPACT_ATOMS: atom_id res chain seq x y z
N MET A 1 -11.28 -13.46 -10.16
CA MET A 1 -11.56 -12.12 -10.73
C MET A 1 -11.71 -11.11 -9.59
N GLY A 2 -11.18 -9.89 -9.74
CA GLY A 2 -11.31 -8.83 -8.75
C GLY A 2 -12.55 -7.95 -9.00
N ALA A 3 -13.04 -7.29 -7.96
CA ALA A 3 -14.06 -6.24 -8.06
C ALA A 3 -13.42 -4.85 -8.03
N TRP A 4 -13.93 -3.99 -8.89
CA TRP A 4 -13.73 -2.55 -8.88
C TRP A 4 -15.07 -1.90 -8.65
N VAL A 5 -15.16 -1.00 -7.68
CA VAL A 5 -16.43 -0.42 -7.25
C VAL A 5 -16.44 1.09 -7.45
N CYS A 6 -17.57 1.59 -7.94
CA CYS A 6 -17.87 3.01 -7.93
C CYS A 6 -18.83 3.28 -6.78
N PHE A 7 -18.39 4.01 -5.74
CA PHE A 7 -19.21 4.31 -4.58
C PHE A 7 -20.35 5.29 -4.90
N GLU A 8 -20.14 6.18 -5.85
CA GLU A 8 -21.15 7.15 -6.33
C GLU A 8 -22.32 6.45 -7.02
N CYS A 9 -22.02 5.62 -8.02
CA CYS A 9 -23.03 4.90 -8.81
C CYS A 9 -23.49 3.60 -8.15
N ARG A 10 -22.80 3.14 -7.09
CA ARG A 10 -23.06 1.87 -6.38
C ARG A 10 -23.09 0.66 -7.33
N ILE A 11 -22.11 0.61 -8.23
CA ILE A 11 -21.92 -0.48 -9.19
C ILE A 11 -20.54 -1.10 -9.05
N ALA A 12 -20.44 -2.37 -9.46
CA ALA A 12 -19.18 -3.10 -9.51
C ALA A 12 -18.85 -3.56 -10.93
N VAL A 13 -17.60 -3.35 -11.31
CA VAL A 13 -17.01 -3.86 -12.55
C VAL A 13 -16.06 -4.99 -12.17
N ARG A 14 -16.19 -6.13 -12.83
CA ARG A 14 -15.28 -7.27 -12.63
C ARG A 14 -14.18 -7.25 -13.70
N ARG A 15 -12.93 -7.39 -13.26
CA ARG A 15 -11.75 -7.56 -14.13
C ARG A 15 -10.84 -8.65 -13.57
N ASN A 16 -9.90 -9.11 -14.38
CA ASN A 16 -8.84 -9.99 -13.90
C ASN A 16 -8.03 -9.24 -12.82
N THR A 17 -7.64 -9.92 -11.74
CA THR A 17 -6.83 -9.34 -10.65
C THR A 17 -5.45 -8.88 -11.14
N GLN A 18 -4.96 -9.42 -12.26
CA GLN A 18 -3.72 -8.98 -12.90
C GLN A 18 -3.85 -7.65 -13.67
N TYR A 19 -5.07 -7.13 -13.85
CA TYR A 19 -5.28 -5.86 -14.54
C TYR A 19 -4.72 -4.69 -13.73
N ARG A 20 -3.69 -4.02 -14.27
CA ARG A 20 -3.01 -2.88 -13.64
C ARG A 20 -3.49 -1.50 -14.14
N GLY A 21 -4.46 -1.48 -15.04
CA GLY A 21 -5.01 -0.23 -15.58
C GLY A 21 -6.02 0.44 -14.65
N GLN A 22 -6.39 1.67 -15.00
CA GLN A 22 -7.52 2.34 -14.36
C GLN A 22 -8.83 1.75 -14.90
N VAL A 23 -9.75 1.40 -14.00
CA VAL A 23 -11.09 0.93 -14.38
C VAL A 23 -12.07 2.10 -14.25
N PRO A 24 -12.56 2.68 -15.36
CA PRO A 24 -13.59 3.70 -15.30
C PRO A 24 -14.96 3.09 -14.97
N CYS A 25 -15.79 3.88 -14.29
CA CYS A 25 -17.19 3.56 -14.04
C CYS A 25 -17.99 3.67 -15.35
N PRO A 26 -18.77 2.64 -15.74
CA PRO A 26 -19.58 2.71 -16.96
C PRO A 26 -20.75 3.70 -16.87
N GLU A 27 -21.18 4.11 -15.67
CA GLU A 27 -22.27 5.09 -15.51
C GLU A 27 -21.76 6.55 -15.48
N CYS A 28 -20.70 6.85 -14.72
CA CYS A 28 -20.23 8.23 -14.51
C CYS A 28 -18.81 8.53 -15.00
N GLY A 29 -18.11 7.55 -15.57
CA GLY A 29 -16.73 7.71 -16.06
C GLY A 29 -15.66 7.86 -14.98
N LYS A 30 -16.03 8.11 -13.70
CA LYS A 30 -15.08 8.25 -12.59
C LYS A 30 -14.29 6.96 -12.36
N ARG A 31 -13.08 7.09 -11.79
CA ARG A 31 -12.22 5.95 -11.44
C ARG A 31 -12.88 5.08 -10.37
N CYS A 32 -12.95 3.77 -10.62
CA CYS A 32 -13.41 2.79 -9.64
C CYS A 32 -12.30 2.43 -8.65
N ALA A 33 -12.66 2.21 -7.39
CA ALA A 33 -11.77 1.73 -6.35
C ALA A 33 -11.63 0.20 -6.45
N TYR A 34 -10.41 -0.32 -6.39
CA TYR A 34 -10.18 -1.76 -6.30
C TYR A 34 -10.58 -2.28 -4.92
N LEU A 35 -11.43 -3.31 -4.91
CA LEU A 35 -11.95 -3.97 -3.71
C LEU A 35 -11.30 -5.36 -3.49
N GLY A 36 -10.74 -5.96 -4.53
CA GLY A 36 -10.24 -7.33 -4.47
C GLY A 36 -11.31 -8.38 -4.75
N TYR A 37 -11.02 -9.63 -4.40
CA TYR A 37 -11.90 -10.76 -4.65
C TYR A 37 -12.57 -11.31 -3.39
N LYS A 38 -12.04 -10.98 -2.21
CA LYS A 38 -12.53 -11.49 -0.91
C LYS A 38 -13.69 -10.69 -0.33
N ILE A 39 -13.75 -9.39 -0.61
CA ILE A 39 -14.77 -8.52 -0.03
C ILE A 39 -16.03 -8.57 -0.91
N PRO A 40 -17.19 -8.96 -0.36
CA PRO A 40 -18.43 -9.01 -1.12
C PRO A 40 -18.89 -7.60 -1.49
N VAL A 41 -19.42 -7.46 -2.72
CA VAL A 41 -20.00 -6.20 -3.18
C VAL A 41 -21.42 -6.08 -2.64
N PRO A 42 -21.78 -5.00 -1.92
CA PRO A 42 -23.13 -4.82 -1.43
C PRO A 42 -24.16 -4.63 -2.56
N PRO A 43 -25.43 -5.03 -2.37
CA PRO A 43 -26.49 -4.74 -3.33
C PRO A 43 -26.69 -3.23 -3.55
N LYS A 44 -26.96 -2.80 -4.80
CA LYS A 44 -27.16 -1.37 -5.16
C LYS A 44 -28.28 -0.70 -4.34
N SER A 45 -29.32 -1.46 -4.00
CA SER A 45 -30.47 -1.02 -3.21
C SER A 45 -30.17 -0.67 -1.75
N LYS A 46 -29.00 -1.04 -1.21
CA LYS A 46 -28.63 -0.85 0.20
C LYS A 46 -27.56 0.24 0.36
N PRO A 47 -27.88 1.54 0.24
CA PRO A 47 -26.88 2.62 0.26
C PRO A 47 -26.08 2.67 1.56
N ARG A 48 -26.68 2.32 2.70
CA ARG A 48 -25.99 2.27 4.00
C ARG A 48 -24.81 1.28 3.99
N LEU A 49 -24.95 0.12 3.34
CA LEU A 49 -23.86 -0.85 3.25
C LEU A 49 -22.71 -0.35 2.36
N TRP A 50 -23.03 0.39 1.31
CA TRP A 50 -22.02 1.04 0.46
C TRP A 50 -21.22 2.09 1.21
N GLN A 51 -21.90 2.92 2.02
CA GLN A 51 -21.26 3.90 2.86
C GLN A 51 -20.38 3.24 3.93
N GLN A 52 -20.87 2.19 4.59
CA GLN A 52 -20.08 1.42 5.56
C GLN A 52 -18.83 0.83 4.91
N LEU A 53 -18.95 0.25 3.72
CA LEU A 53 -17.81 -0.28 2.98
C LEU A 53 -16.80 0.82 2.62
N GLN A 54 -17.27 1.99 2.19
CA GLN A 54 -16.40 3.12 1.87
C GLN A 54 -15.60 3.58 3.09
N VAL A 55 -16.26 3.71 4.24
CA VAL A 55 -15.64 4.10 5.51
C VAL A 55 -14.64 3.02 5.97
N GLN A 56 -15.01 1.74 5.88
CA GLN A 56 -14.12 0.64 6.23
C GLN A 56 -12.83 0.67 5.39
N LEU A 57 -12.94 0.78 4.06
CA LEU A 57 -11.77 0.84 3.19
C LEU A 57 -10.91 2.08 3.44
N ALA A 58 -11.54 3.23 3.74
CA ALA A 58 -10.80 4.44 4.07
C ALA A 58 -9.99 4.25 5.37
N ARG A 59 -10.61 3.64 6.39
CA ARG A 59 -9.96 3.32 7.65
C ARG A 59 -8.81 2.32 7.48
N GLU A 60 -9.04 1.21 6.78
CA GLU A 60 -8.01 0.20 6.52
C GLU A 60 -6.80 0.80 5.76
N ARG A 61 -7.05 1.69 4.79
CA ARG A 61 -5.96 2.41 4.09
C ARG A 61 -5.21 3.35 5.00
N ALA A 62 -5.89 4.07 5.88
CA ALA A 62 -5.26 4.96 6.84
C ALA A 62 -4.39 4.17 7.84
N GLU A 63 -4.91 3.07 8.37
CA GLU A 63 -4.17 2.17 9.27
C GLU A 63 -2.95 1.55 8.57
N ALA A 64 -3.11 1.06 7.34
CA ALA A 64 -2.00 0.52 6.55
C ALA A 64 -0.92 1.56 6.26
N HIS A 65 -1.32 2.81 5.97
CA HIS A 65 -0.38 3.91 5.78
C HIS A 65 0.38 4.24 7.07
N GLN A 66 -0.33 4.35 8.20
CA GLN A 66 0.30 4.57 9.51
C GLN A 66 1.30 3.47 9.85
N GLN A 67 0.91 2.21 9.63
CA GLN A 67 1.80 1.08 9.87
C GLN A 67 3.04 1.11 8.96
N ALA A 68 2.87 1.41 7.67
CA ALA A 68 4.00 1.55 6.75
C ALA A 68 4.98 2.66 7.16
N VAL A 69 4.48 3.78 7.67
CA VAL A 69 5.32 4.87 8.20
C VAL A 69 6.13 4.40 9.41
N LEU A 70 5.49 3.68 10.34
CA LEU A 70 6.17 3.12 11.52
C LEU A 70 7.23 2.09 11.11
N ASP A 71 6.92 1.21 10.18
CA ASP A 71 7.84 0.17 9.71
C ASP A 71 9.04 0.77 8.97
N ASN A 72 8.82 1.79 8.13
CA ASN A 72 9.90 2.53 7.48
C ASN A 72 10.80 3.24 8.50
N THR A 73 10.22 3.85 9.53
CA THR A 73 10.98 4.51 10.60
C THR A 73 11.83 3.51 11.38
N ARG A 74 11.26 2.34 11.72
CA ARG A 74 12.00 1.25 12.39
C ARG A 74 13.16 0.77 11.53
N LEU A 75 12.90 0.45 10.27
CA LEU A 75 13.90 -0.03 9.33
C LEU A 75 15.02 1.00 9.13
N ARG A 76 14.67 2.29 9.03
CA ARG A 76 15.64 3.39 8.98
C ARG A 76 16.56 3.37 10.20
N HIS A 77 16.01 3.32 11.41
CA HIS A 77 16.80 3.30 12.64
C HIS A 77 17.65 2.03 12.78
N GLU A 78 17.16 0.87 12.32
CA GLU A 78 17.95 -0.36 12.29
C GLU A 78 19.18 -0.20 11.38
N LEU A 79 19.01 0.36 10.19
CA LEU A 79 20.12 0.63 9.27
C LEU A 79 21.10 1.66 9.85
N GLU A 80 20.61 2.74 10.46
CA GLU A 80 21.45 3.75 11.13
C GLU A 80 22.31 3.14 12.25
N ARG A 81 21.72 2.26 13.08
CA ARG A 81 22.44 1.55 14.14
C ARG A 81 23.46 0.56 13.59
N GLU A 82 23.14 -0.13 12.51
CA GLU A 82 24.05 -1.07 11.85
C GLU A 82 25.26 -0.34 11.26
N ILE A 83 25.02 0.78 10.58
CA ILE A 83 26.08 1.66 10.06
C ILE A 83 26.98 2.12 11.20
N ALA A 84 26.41 2.67 12.29
CA ALA A 84 27.18 3.13 13.43
C ALA A 84 27.99 2.00 14.11
N ARG A 85 27.46 0.77 14.13
CA ARG A 85 28.19 -0.41 14.65
C ARG A 85 29.39 -0.74 13.76
N ILE A 86 29.19 -0.79 12.45
CA ILE A 86 30.24 -1.12 11.48
C ILE A 86 31.31 -0.01 11.43
N GLU A 87 30.92 1.24 11.61
CA GLU A 87 31.84 2.37 11.65
C GLU A 87 32.88 2.28 12.78
N ARG A 88 32.53 1.62 13.90
CA ARG A 88 33.43 1.39 15.03
C ARG A 88 34.45 0.27 14.78
N LEU A 89 34.23 -0.59 13.80
CA LEU A 89 35.15 -1.69 13.47
C LEU A 89 36.38 -1.18 12.72
N PRO A 90 37.56 -1.84 12.87
CA PRO A 90 38.76 -1.45 12.14
C PRO A 90 38.55 -1.48 10.63
N THR A 91 39.20 -0.55 9.93
CA THR A 91 39.02 -0.34 8.50
C THR A 91 39.51 -1.55 7.70
N ASN A 92 38.63 -2.18 6.93
CA ASN A 92 38.96 -3.21 5.96
C ASN A 92 38.16 -3.01 4.65
N PRO A 93 38.56 -3.62 3.52
CA PRO A 93 37.86 -3.43 2.23
C PRO A 93 36.39 -3.87 2.26
N GLY A 94 36.07 -4.97 2.96
CA GLY A 94 34.70 -5.47 3.12
C GLY A 94 33.79 -4.54 3.93
N ARG A 95 34.35 -3.79 4.89
CA ARG A 95 33.65 -2.76 5.65
C ARG A 95 33.17 -1.63 4.75
N ARG A 96 34.02 -1.16 3.82
CA ARG A 96 33.68 -0.05 2.91
C ARG A 96 32.54 -0.42 1.96
N SER A 97 32.56 -1.64 1.40
CA SER A 97 31.48 -2.10 0.53
C SER A 97 30.17 -2.28 1.29
N LEU A 98 30.22 -2.85 2.49
CA LEU A 98 29.04 -3.04 3.34
C LEU A 98 28.41 -1.71 3.77
N LEU A 99 29.23 -0.73 4.20
CA LEU A 99 28.73 0.61 4.53
C LEU A 99 28.05 1.27 3.33
N ARG A 100 28.63 1.17 2.13
CA ARG A 100 28.01 1.70 0.90
C ARG A 100 26.67 1.05 0.60
N GLN A 101 26.56 -0.27 0.76
CA GLN A 101 25.29 -1.00 0.56
C GLN A 101 24.21 -0.56 1.55
N LEU A 102 24.56 -0.41 2.84
CA LEU A 102 23.63 0.04 3.88
C LEU A 102 23.20 1.49 3.67
N GLN A 103 24.12 2.38 3.31
CA GLN A 103 23.82 3.78 2.98
C GLN A 103 22.91 3.89 1.75
N ASN A 104 23.18 3.12 0.70
CA ASN A 104 22.30 3.07 -0.47
C ASN A 104 20.90 2.63 -0.05
N ARG A 105 20.79 1.54 0.72
CA ARG A 105 19.48 1.06 1.19
C ARG A 105 18.74 2.12 2.01
N LEU A 106 19.43 2.88 2.86
CA LEU A 106 18.87 3.98 3.63
C LEU A 106 18.34 5.12 2.73
N SER A 107 19.01 5.40 1.61
CA SER A 107 18.62 6.47 0.68
C SER A 107 17.41 6.14 -0.20
N TYR A 108 17.07 4.85 -0.34
CA TYR A 108 15.94 4.37 -1.13
C TYR A 108 14.70 4.01 -0.30
N LEU A 109 14.72 4.28 1.02
CA LEU A 109 13.55 4.19 1.91
C LEU A 109 12.76 5.50 1.91
#